data_AF-A0A170VH81-F1
#
_entry.id   AF-A0A170VH81-F1
#
_cell.length_a   1.000
_cell.length_b   1.000
_cell.length_c   1.000
_cell.angle_alpha   90.00
_cell.angle_beta   90.00
_cell.angle_gamma   90.00
#
_symmetry.space_group_name_H-M   'P 1'
#
loop_
_entity.id
_entity.type
_entity.pdbx_description
1 polymer ?
#
loop_
_entity_poly.entity_id
_entity_poly.type
_entity_poly.pdbx_seq_one_letter_code
_entity_poly.pdbx_strand_id
1 'polypeptide(L)'
;KRSKQFLEVKKYDYKFQPSKMTVQFDNLFNGEKTLSDGMNKILNENWEEVLKELKPSFEEALSEIFKEITNRLYQKVSLDEIYPEND
;
A
#
# COMPACT_ATOMS: atom_id res chain seq x y z
N LYS A 1 -18.19 -35.85 -3.91
CA LYS A 1 -16.97 -35.01 -3.89
C LYS A 1 -17.11 -34.04 -2.72
N ARG A 2 -16.25 -34.09 -1.69
CA ARG A 2 -16.19 -32.99 -0.70
C ARG A 2 -15.87 -31.71 -1.51
N SER A 3 -16.69 -30.68 -1.37
CA SER A 3 -16.37 -29.38 -1.96
C SER A 3 -15.14 -28.86 -1.25
N LYS A 4 -14.07 -28.52 -1.98
CA LYS A 4 -12.89 -27.88 -1.37
C LYS A 4 -13.32 -26.52 -0.84
N GLN A 5 -13.03 -26.25 0.43
CA GLN A 5 -13.20 -24.94 1.05
C GLN A 5 -11.91 -24.14 0.88
N PHE A 6 -12.02 -22.82 0.68
CA PHE A 6 -10.88 -21.93 0.50
C PHE A 6 -11.01 -20.73 1.43
N LEU A 7 -9.89 -20.23 1.92
CA LEU A 7 -9.87 -19.02 2.73
C LEU A 7 -10.14 -17.78 1.88
N GLU A 8 -10.83 -16.81 2.47
CA GLU A 8 -11.08 -15.50 1.86
C GLU A 8 -10.79 -14.40 2.88
N VAL A 9 -9.85 -13.53 2.55
CA VAL A 9 -9.52 -12.34 3.31
C VAL A 9 -10.55 -11.27 3.00
N LYS A 10 -11.36 -10.92 4.01
CA LYS A 10 -12.37 -9.86 3.91
C LYS A 10 -11.77 -8.46 4.06
N LYS A 11 -10.77 -8.31 4.92
CA LYS A 11 -10.06 -7.05 5.18
C LYS A 11 -8.57 -7.33 5.37
N TYR A 12 -7.74 -6.48 4.78
CA TYR A 12 -6.31 -6.41 5.03
C TYR A 12 -6.03 -4.99 5.55
N ASP A 13 -5.39 -4.85 6.71
CA ASP A 13 -5.09 -3.54 7.32
C ASP A 13 -3.58 -3.34 7.27
N TYR A 14 -3.12 -2.68 6.21
CA TYR A 14 -1.71 -2.39 6.01
C TYR A 14 -1.36 -1.01 6.55
N LYS A 15 -0.34 -0.96 7.41
CA LYS A 15 0.23 0.27 7.94
C LYS A 15 1.71 0.32 7.67
N PHE A 16 2.22 1.50 7.35
CA PHE A 16 3.65 1.69 7.12
C PHE A 16 4.18 2.92 7.86
N GLN A 17 5.46 2.91 8.21
CA GLN A 17 6.13 4.04 8.80
C GLN A 17 7.52 4.17 8.16
N PRO A 18 7.66 4.98 7.11
CA PRO A 18 8.92 5.13 6.42
C PRO A 18 9.84 6.01 7.27
N SER A 19 11.15 5.79 7.16
CA SER A 19 12.15 6.67 7.76
C SER A 19 12.39 7.95 6.96
N LYS A 20 11.93 8.00 5.70
CA LYS A 20 12.03 9.16 4.80
C LYS A 20 11.03 9.03 3.64
N MET A 21 10.50 10.16 3.19
CA MET A 21 9.81 10.29 1.91
C MET A 21 10.51 11.33 1.05
N THR A 22 10.54 11.12 -0.26
CA THR A 22 11.00 12.12 -1.22
C THR A 22 10.03 12.17 -2.39
N VAL A 23 9.62 13.38 -2.75
CA VAL A 23 8.69 13.69 -3.83
C VAL A 23 9.35 14.59 -4.84
N GLN A 24 8.96 14.43 -6.10
CA GLN A 24 9.36 15.27 -7.22
C GLN A 24 8.12 15.54 -8.05
N PHE A 25 7.73 16.81 -8.10
CA PHE A 25 6.64 17.30 -8.94
C PHE A 25 7.25 18.12 -10.07
N ASP A 26 7.00 17.68 -11.29
CA ASP A 26 7.42 18.36 -12.50
C ASP A 26 6.29 19.25 -13.04
N ASN A 27 6.64 20.20 -13.91
CA ASN A 27 5.72 21.15 -14.52
C ASN A 27 4.95 22.03 -13.52
N LEU A 28 5.47 22.20 -12.30
CA LEU A 28 4.99 23.23 -11.39
C LEU A 28 5.24 24.61 -11.99
N PHE A 29 4.33 25.56 -11.73
CA PHE A 29 4.48 26.96 -12.15
C PHE A 29 4.77 27.12 -13.65
N ASN A 30 4.08 26.35 -14.50
CA ASN A 30 4.28 26.32 -15.96
C ASN A 30 5.73 25.98 -16.38
N GLY A 31 6.41 25.14 -15.60
CA GLY A 31 7.77 24.68 -15.89
C GLY A 31 8.87 25.66 -15.50
N GLU A 32 8.55 26.69 -14.69
CA GLU A 32 9.59 27.56 -14.15
C GLU A 32 10.43 26.79 -13.13
N LYS A 33 11.70 26.58 -13.50
CA LYS A 33 12.60 25.67 -12.77
C LYS A 33 12.89 26.14 -11.35
N THR A 34 13.07 27.43 -11.14
CA THR A 34 13.48 27.98 -9.83
C THR A 34 12.40 27.76 -8.76
N LEU A 35 11.15 28.06 -9.10
CA LEU A 35 9.97 27.89 -8.27
C LEU A 35 9.65 26.41 -8.11
N SER A 36 9.77 25.61 -9.17
CA SER A 36 9.59 24.16 -9.12
C SER A 36 10.59 23.50 -8.15
N ASP A 37 11.87 23.83 -8.28
CA ASP A 37 12.92 23.32 -7.39
C ASP A 37 12.70 23.78 -5.94
N GLY A 38 12.32 25.05 -5.75
CA GLY A 38 11.99 25.61 -4.44
C GLY A 38 10.83 24.88 -3.77
N MET A 39 9.76 24.61 -4.50
CA MET A 39 8.60 23.88 -3.98
C MET A 39 8.96 22.43 -3.64
N ASN A 40 9.65 21.73 -4.53
CA ASN A 40 10.10 20.36 -4.26
C ASN A 40 11.01 20.30 -3.03
N LYS A 41 11.91 21.27 -2.85
CA LYS A 41 12.74 21.37 -1.64
C LYS A 41 11.88 21.52 -0.37
N ILE A 42 10.93 22.46 -0.37
CA ILE A 42 10.05 22.69 0.79
C ILE A 42 9.25 21.43 1.14
N LEU A 43 8.68 20.75 0.15
CA LEU A 43 7.91 19.52 0.36
C LEU A 43 8.77 18.39 0.93
N ASN A 44 10.01 18.26 0.46
CA ASN A 44 10.95 17.24 0.93
C ASN A 44 11.54 17.56 2.32
N GLU A 45 11.73 18.83 2.66
CA GLU A 45 12.14 19.26 4.01
C GLU A 45 11.02 19.03 5.03
N ASN A 46 9.75 19.16 4.61
CA ASN A 46 8.57 18.98 5.45
C ASN A 46 7.83 17.66 5.16
N TRP A 47 8.57 16.64 4.72
CA TRP A 47 7.99 15.40 4.19
C TRP A 47 7.08 14.67 5.19
N GLU A 48 7.31 14.79 6.50
CA GLU A 48 6.50 14.13 7.53
C GLU A 48 5.07 14.67 7.56
N GLU A 49 4.89 15.99 7.49
CA GLU A 49 3.55 16.61 7.47
C GLU A 49 2.86 16.33 6.13
N VAL A 50 3.61 16.37 5.03
CA VAL A 50 3.08 15.97 3.71
C VAL A 50 2.61 14.51 3.75
N LEU A 51 3.42 13.61 4.32
CA LEU A 51 3.06 12.20 4.42
C LEU A 51 1.85 11.99 5.31
N LYS A 52 1.70 12.72 6.43
CA LYS A 52 0.56 12.59 7.33
C LYS A 52 -0.79 12.77 6.61
N GLU A 53 -0.86 13.70 5.67
CA GLU A 53 -2.04 13.93 4.84
C GLU A 53 -2.24 12.84 3.78
N LEU A 54 -1.17 12.37 3.15
CA LEU A 54 -1.23 11.39 2.06
C LEU A 54 -1.35 9.93 2.53
N LYS A 55 -0.86 9.64 3.73
CA LYS A 55 -0.69 8.30 4.29
C LYS A 55 -1.99 7.50 4.33
N PRO A 56 -3.15 8.03 4.79
CA PRO A 56 -4.39 7.25 4.81
C PRO A 56 -4.76 6.69 3.44
N SER A 57 -4.66 7.51 2.38
CA SER A 57 -4.97 7.09 1.01
C SER A 57 -3.97 6.04 0.49
N PHE A 58 -2.68 6.16 0.81
CA PHE A 58 -1.69 5.14 0.45
C PHE A 58 -1.92 3.83 1.21
N GLU A 59 -2.21 3.88 2.50
CA GLU A 59 -2.51 2.69 3.32
C GLU A 59 -3.75 1.96 2.81
N GLU A 60 -4.81 2.69 2.44
CA GLU A 60 -6.02 2.12 1.83
C GLU A 60 -5.72 1.43 0.49
N ALA A 61 -5.00 2.12 -0.41
CA ALA A 61 -4.66 1.56 -1.73
C ALA A 61 -3.79 0.30 -1.61
N LEU A 62 -2.77 0.33 -0.74
CA LEU A 62 -1.90 -0.83 -0.50
C LEU A 62 -2.66 -1.96 0.19
N SER A 63 -3.59 -1.65 1.10
CA SER A 63 -4.44 -2.64 1.76
C SER A 63 -5.29 -3.44 0.75
N GLU A 64 -5.90 -2.76 -0.22
CA GLU A 64 -6.68 -3.44 -1.27
C GLU A 64 -5.78 -4.30 -2.18
N ILE A 65 -4.60 -3.80 -2.56
CA ILE A 65 -3.62 -4.56 -3.35
C ILE A 65 -3.18 -5.82 -2.60
N PHE A 66 -2.83 -5.71 -1.32
CA PHE A 66 -2.40 -6.86 -0.54
C PHE A 66 -3.53 -7.86 -0.27
N LYS A 67 -4.76 -7.38 -0.06
CA LYS A 67 -5.95 -8.22 0.01
C LYS A 67 -6.14 -9.03 -1.27
N GLU A 68 -6.01 -8.41 -2.43
CA GLU A 68 -6.12 -9.10 -3.72
C GLU A 68 -5.01 -10.16 -3.89
N ILE A 69 -3.75 -9.79 -3.63
CA ILE A 69 -2.61 -10.72 -3.69
C ILE A 69 -2.84 -11.92 -2.76
N THR A 70 -3.24 -11.65 -1.52
CA THR A 70 -3.46 -12.69 -0.50
C THR A 70 -4.62 -13.60 -0.87
N ASN A 71 -5.73 -13.06 -1.37
CA ASN A 71 -6.84 -13.87 -1.85
C ASN A 71 -6.44 -14.75 -3.05
N ARG A 72 -5.68 -14.21 -4.02
CA ARG A 72 -5.18 -15.02 -5.16
C ARG A 72 -4.29 -16.18 -4.70
N LEU A 73 -3.56 -16.02 -3.59
CA LEU A 73 -2.80 -17.11 -2.99
C LEU A 73 -3.73 -18.14 -2.33
N TYR A 74 -4.67 -17.70 -1.49
CA TYR A 74 -5.57 -18.62 -0.78
C TYR A 74 -6.59 -19.35 -1.68
N GLN A 75 -6.88 -18.85 -2.87
CA GLN A 75 -7.68 -19.59 -3.85
C GLN A 75 -6.92 -20.76 -4.50
N LYS A 76 -5.60 -20.90 -4.28
CA LYS A 76 -4.79 -22.01 -4.79
C LYS A 76 -4.61 -23.15 -3.79
N VAL A 77 -4.93 -22.93 -2.51
CA VAL A 77 -4.68 -23.89 -1.42
C VAL A 77 -5.98 -24.05 -0.62
N SER A 78 -6.51 -25.27 -0.56
CA SER A 78 -7.74 -25.54 0.17
C SER A 78 -7.53 -25.56 1.70
N LEU A 79 -8.61 -25.37 2.46
CA LEU A 79 -8.58 -25.30 3.91
C LEU A 79 -7.92 -26.53 4.53
N ASP A 80 -8.24 -27.73 4.03
CA ASP A 80 -7.68 -29.01 4.48
C ASP A 80 -6.16 -29.11 4.23
N GLU A 81 -5.62 -28.38 3.24
CA GLU A 81 -4.18 -28.31 2.95
C GLU A 81 -3.45 -27.31 3.85
N ILE A 82 -4.16 -26.31 4.39
CA ILE A 82 -3.63 -25.30 5.32
C ILE A 82 -3.70 -25.81 6.77
N TYR A 83 -4.79 -26.50 7.11
CA TYR A 83 -5.06 -27.08 8.43
C TYR A 83 -5.37 -28.58 8.30
N PRO A 84 -4.35 -29.43 8.09
CA PRO A 84 -4.55 -30.88 8.04
C PRO A 84 -4.98 -31.41 9.42
N GLU A 85 -5.96 -32.31 9.46
CA GLU A 85 -6.63 -32.83 10.69
C GLU A 85 -5.73 -33.64 11.66
N ASN A 86 -4.39 -33.61 11.52
CA ASN A 86 -3.45 -34.50 12.24
C ASN A 86 -2.52 -33.80 13.27
N ASP A 87 -2.91 -32.65 13.84
CA ASP A 87 -2.27 -32.05 15.03
C ASP A 87 -3.18 -32.12 16.27
#